data_AF-A0A7L6BKH2-F1
#
_entry.id   AF-A0A7L6BKH2-F1
#
_cell.length_a   1.000
_cell.length_b   1.000
_cell.length_c   1.000
_cell.angle_alpha   90.00
_cell.angle_beta   90.00
_cell.angle_gamma   90.00
#
_symmetry.space_group_name_H-M   'P 1'
#
loop_
_entity.id
_entity.type
_entity.pdbx_description
1 polymer ?
#
loop_
_entity_poly.entity_id
_entity_poly.type
_entity_poly.pdbx_seq_one_letter_code
_entity_poly.pdbx_strand_id
1 'polypeptide(L)'
;MSDENNRPLNNNNDDGMQRQEHHHHHHRHHRRHRGWKIFWSVVGILVLVALFFAGMAWHNLKSTTDDMYSSAGATKSRDAQKVLDQKKPVSILLLGTDTGALGRDYKGRTDTIMVMTLNPKTKTTTIVSLPRDMKVNLPDYPQYSPAKINAAYTYGGVKESINTIQDHFNIPIDYYVLVNMGGLEKAINQVGGVDVKSPLTFDYEGYHFEKGETYHMNGKKALQFSRMRYDDPDGDYGRQQRQRLVIMALLKKSVSYKTVLNRSFLRSVSDNSQTDLTFNDMMRLAQSYRDTNEHIVQDHAQGRGQNEDGQAFEVVPTSEQQRITNLLQNSLKN
;
A
#
# COMPACT_ATOMS: atom_id res chain seq x y z
N MET A 1 -8.81 -107.25 -37.62
CA MET A 1 -9.50 -107.70 -38.85
C MET A 1 -10.99 -107.57 -38.57
N SER A 2 -11.71 -106.89 -39.48
CA SER A 2 -13.18 -106.84 -39.66
C SER A 2 -14.04 -106.38 -38.48
N ASP A 3 -14.58 -105.16 -38.48
CA ASP A 3 -15.79 -104.69 -39.22
C ASP A 3 -17.06 -105.49 -38.86
N GLU A 4 -18.03 -104.86 -38.20
CA GLU A 4 -19.33 -104.59 -38.84
C GLU A 4 -20.26 -103.66 -38.03
N ASN A 5 -20.89 -102.77 -38.80
CA ASN A 5 -22.00 -101.86 -38.52
C ASN A 5 -23.20 -102.50 -37.79
N ASN A 6 -23.92 -101.74 -36.95
CA ASN A 6 -25.15 -101.03 -37.38
C ASN A 6 -25.74 -100.12 -36.29
N ARG A 7 -26.16 -98.92 -36.72
CA ARG A 7 -27.02 -97.93 -35.99
C ARG A 7 -28.50 -98.20 -36.36
N PRO A 8 -29.51 -97.43 -35.90
CA PRO A 8 -29.61 -96.44 -34.79
C PRO A 8 -30.86 -96.64 -33.90
N LEU A 9 -30.96 -95.86 -32.81
CA LEU A 9 -32.02 -94.86 -32.52
C LEU A 9 -32.28 -94.74 -31.02
N ASN A 10 -31.98 -93.56 -30.48
CA ASN A 10 -32.94 -92.64 -29.84
C ASN A 10 -32.34 -91.88 -28.63
N ASN A 11 -32.16 -90.57 -28.86
CA ASN A 11 -32.08 -89.42 -27.96
C ASN A 11 -31.64 -89.56 -26.49
N ASN A 12 -30.44 -89.01 -26.25
CA ASN A 12 -30.10 -88.01 -25.22
C ASN A 12 -30.36 -88.35 -23.74
N ASN A 13 -29.38 -89.05 -23.14
CA ASN A 13 -28.50 -88.58 -22.05
C ASN A 13 -29.00 -87.37 -21.23
N ASP A 14 -29.33 -87.60 -19.96
CA ASP A 14 -28.43 -87.54 -18.77
C ASP A 14 -28.31 -86.10 -18.26
N ASP A 15 -28.78 -85.82 -17.05
CA ASP A 15 -27.99 -86.08 -15.84
C ASP A 15 -28.66 -85.47 -14.58
N GLY A 16 -28.54 -86.19 -13.47
CA GLY A 16 -27.98 -85.60 -12.26
C GLY A 16 -28.85 -84.76 -11.31
N MET A 17 -29.22 -85.41 -10.21
CA MET A 17 -29.02 -84.96 -8.82
C MET A 17 -29.89 -83.85 -8.17
N GLN A 18 -30.49 -84.27 -7.06
CA GLN A 18 -30.62 -83.59 -5.76
C GLN A 18 -31.46 -82.28 -5.68
N ARG A 19 -32.56 -82.38 -4.93
CA ARG A 19 -33.55 -81.32 -4.68
C ARG A 19 -32.96 -80.22 -3.79
N GLN A 20 -32.99 -78.99 -4.32
CA GLN A 20 -32.48 -77.74 -3.75
C GLN A 20 -33.48 -76.97 -2.86
N GLU A 21 -32.88 -76.05 -2.13
CA GLU A 21 -33.31 -75.17 -1.04
C GLU A 21 -34.45 -74.17 -1.36
N HIS A 22 -35.08 -73.69 -0.27
CA HIS A 22 -36.08 -72.63 -0.26
C HIS A 22 -35.48 -71.26 -0.61
N HIS A 23 -35.95 -70.64 -1.69
CA HIS A 23 -35.71 -69.22 -2.01
C HIS A 23 -37.00 -68.40 -1.97
N HIS A 24 -37.08 -67.47 -1.02
CA HIS A 24 -37.99 -66.32 -1.07
C HIS A 24 -37.27 -65.14 -1.74
N HIS A 25 -37.80 -64.66 -2.86
CA HIS A 25 -37.27 -63.52 -3.60
C HIS A 25 -37.55 -62.18 -2.90
N HIS A 26 -36.48 -61.43 -2.59
CA HIS A 26 -36.55 -60.00 -2.29
C HIS A 26 -36.51 -59.18 -3.60
N HIS A 27 -37.56 -58.41 -3.89
CA HIS A 27 -37.48 -57.33 -4.86
C HIS A 27 -36.74 -56.12 -4.25
N ARG A 28 -35.48 -55.90 -4.62
CA ARG A 28 -34.77 -54.63 -4.36
C ARG A 28 -35.03 -53.64 -5.50
N HIS A 29 -35.79 -52.58 -5.22
CA HIS A 29 -35.89 -51.42 -6.11
C HIS A 29 -34.57 -50.64 -6.15
N HIS A 30 -33.82 -50.72 -7.24
CA HIS A 30 -32.78 -49.74 -7.56
C HIS A 30 -33.43 -48.43 -8.04
N ARG A 31 -33.76 -47.53 -7.10
CA ARG A 31 -34.06 -46.12 -7.38
C ARG A 31 -33.19 -45.20 -6.53
N ARG A 32 -31.91 -45.14 -6.85
CA ARG A 32 -31.02 -44.05 -6.44
C ARG A 32 -30.07 -43.78 -7.61
N HIS A 33 -29.76 -42.51 -7.85
CA HIS A 33 -28.63 -41.96 -8.62
C HIS A 33 -28.98 -40.75 -9.50
N ARG A 34 -30.25 -40.49 -9.86
CA ARG A 34 -30.59 -39.26 -10.61
C ARG A 34 -30.45 -37.99 -9.76
N GLY A 35 -30.96 -37.99 -8.52
CA GLY A 35 -30.84 -36.83 -7.61
C GLY A 35 -29.40 -36.50 -7.21
N TRP A 36 -28.55 -37.51 -7.05
CA TRP A 36 -27.14 -37.32 -6.69
C TRP A 36 -26.34 -36.68 -7.84
N LYS A 37 -26.60 -37.09 -9.09
CA LYS A 37 -25.97 -36.48 -10.27
C LYS A 37 -26.43 -35.02 -10.44
N ILE A 38 -27.72 -34.75 -10.26
CA ILE A 38 -28.26 -33.38 -10.33
C ILE A 38 -27.67 -32.49 -9.22
N PHE A 39 -27.55 -33.00 -7.99
CA PHE A 39 -26.94 -32.29 -6.88
C PHE A 39 -25.48 -31.87 -7.18
N TRP A 40 -24.64 -32.79 -7.65
CA TRP A 40 -23.25 -32.46 -7.99
C TRP A 40 -23.11 -31.57 -9.21
N SER A 41 -24.02 -31.65 -10.19
CA SER A 41 -24.07 -30.70 -11.31
C SER A 41 -24.41 -29.28 -10.85
N VAL A 42 -25.36 -29.11 -9.92
CA VAL A 42 -25.70 -27.79 -9.34
C VAL A 42 -24.55 -27.24 -8.51
N VAL A 43 -23.90 -28.07 -7.68
CA VAL A 43 -22.71 -27.67 -6.92
C VAL A 43 -21.56 -27.26 -7.86
N GLY A 44 -21.32 -28.01 -8.94
CA GLY A 44 -20.31 -27.67 -9.94
C GLY A 44 -20.56 -26.32 -10.62
N ILE A 45 -21.81 -26.03 -10.99
CA ILE A 45 -22.21 -24.74 -11.58
C ILE A 45 -22.03 -23.60 -10.57
N LEU A 46 -22.41 -23.79 -9.30
CA LEU A 46 -22.22 -22.79 -8.26
C LEU A 46 -20.73 -22.50 -8.00
N VAL A 47 -19.88 -23.52 -8.03
CA VAL A 47 -18.42 -23.35 -7.92
C VAL A 47 -17.87 -22.61 -9.14
N LEU A 48 -18.30 -22.94 -10.35
CA LEU A 48 -17.86 -22.23 -11.57
C LEU A 48 -18.31 -20.77 -11.60
N VAL A 49 -19.53 -20.48 -11.14
CA VAL A 49 -20.03 -19.11 -11.00
C VAL A 49 -19.24 -18.36 -9.93
N ALA A 50 -18.97 -18.99 -8.77
CA ALA A 50 -18.12 -18.40 -7.73
C ALA A 50 -16.70 -18.15 -8.23
N LEU A 51 -16.10 -19.06 -8.99
CA LEU A 51 -14.77 -18.92 -9.60
C LEU A 51 -14.77 -17.84 -10.71
N PHE A 52 -15.84 -17.72 -11.49
CA PHE A 52 -16.00 -16.68 -12.50
C PHE A 52 -16.12 -15.29 -11.86
N PHE A 53 -16.95 -15.14 -10.82
CA PHE A 53 -17.04 -13.89 -10.07
C PHE A 53 -15.76 -13.59 -9.28
N ALA A 54 -15.07 -14.61 -8.73
CA ALA A 54 -13.77 -14.45 -8.10
C ALA A 54 -12.68 -14.07 -9.12
N GLY A 55 -12.73 -14.61 -10.34
CA GLY A 55 -11.83 -14.30 -11.45
C GLY A 55 -12.06 -12.92 -12.04
N MET A 56 -13.32 -12.49 -12.23
CA MET A 56 -13.65 -11.11 -12.59
C MET A 56 -13.28 -10.14 -11.47
N ALA A 57 -13.53 -10.52 -10.21
CA ALA A 57 -13.02 -9.77 -9.08
C ALA A 57 -11.50 -9.70 -9.15
N TRP A 58 -10.75 -10.76 -9.43
CA TRP A 58 -9.29 -10.72 -9.51
C TRP A 58 -8.77 -9.90 -10.71
N HIS A 59 -9.40 -10.00 -11.88
CA HIS A 59 -9.03 -9.27 -13.09
C HIS A 59 -9.31 -7.77 -12.96
N ASN A 60 -10.46 -7.38 -12.39
CA ASN A 60 -10.76 -5.98 -12.08
C ASN A 60 -9.97 -5.47 -10.85
N LEU A 61 -9.19 -6.32 -10.15
CA LEU A 61 -8.43 -5.96 -8.94
C LEU A 61 -7.03 -5.47 -9.32
N LYS A 62 -6.48 -6.04 -10.40
CA LYS A 62 -5.14 -5.72 -10.89
C LYS A 62 -5.09 -4.39 -11.65
N SER A 63 -6.13 -4.07 -12.43
CA SER A 63 -6.09 -2.92 -13.35
C SER A 63 -6.05 -1.53 -12.70
N THR A 64 -6.47 -1.37 -11.42
CA THR A 64 -6.46 -0.04 -10.76
C THR A 64 -5.15 0.24 -10.02
N THR A 65 -4.50 -0.81 -9.50
CA THR A 65 -3.16 -0.64 -8.91
C THR A 65 -2.11 -0.51 -10.00
N ASP A 66 -2.31 -1.12 -11.17
CA ASP A 66 -1.49 -0.91 -12.37
C ASP A 66 -1.51 0.57 -12.82
N ASP A 67 -2.59 1.34 -12.57
CA ASP A 67 -2.68 2.77 -12.91
C ASP A 67 -1.85 3.67 -11.96
N MET A 68 -1.64 3.26 -10.69
CA MET A 68 -0.82 3.97 -9.70
C MET A 68 0.62 3.47 -9.62
N TYR A 69 0.82 2.20 -9.98
CA TYR A 69 2.09 1.53 -9.84
C TYR A 69 3.08 2.13 -10.83
N SER A 70 4.13 2.73 -10.30
CA SER A 70 5.26 3.20 -11.07
C SER A 70 6.52 2.74 -10.35
N SER A 71 7.33 1.93 -11.03
CA SER A 71 8.63 1.56 -10.47
C SER A 71 9.43 2.82 -10.18
N ALA A 72 9.98 2.89 -8.97
CA ALA A 72 10.80 4.04 -8.56
C ALA A 72 12.05 4.21 -9.44
N GLY A 73 12.55 3.14 -10.06
CA GLY A 73 13.79 3.13 -10.84
C GLY A 73 15.06 3.44 -10.02
N ALA A 74 14.92 3.63 -8.70
CA ALA A 74 15.98 3.99 -7.78
C ALA A 74 16.91 2.82 -7.46
N THR A 75 18.14 3.14 -7.08
CA THR A 75 19.11 2.16 -6.62
C THR A 75 18.70 1.70 -5.22
N LYS A 76 18.02 0.56 -5.11
CA LYS A 76 17.56 0.06 -3.82
C LYS A 76 18.75 -0.42 -2.98
N SER A 77 18.91 0.11 -1.76
CA SER A 77 19.98 -0.31 -0.84
C SER A 77 19.78 -1.72 -0.27
N ARG A 78 18.57 -2.27 -0.40
CA ARG A 78 18.21 -3.64 0.02
C ARG A 78 16.98 -4.14 -0.74
N ASP A 79 16.73 -5.44 -0.63
CA ASP A 79 15.52 -6.08 -1.20
C ASP A 79 14.28 -5.74 -0.34
N ALA A 80 13.52 -4.75 -0.79
CA ALA A 80 12.31 -4.26 -0.15
C ALA A 80 11.21 -5.33 0.00
N GLN A 81 11.08 -6.23 -0.99
CA GLN A 81 10.10 -7.30 -0.95
C GLN A 81 10.44 -8.32 0.13
N LYS A 82 11.70 -8.76 0.16
CA LYS A 82 12.18 -9.67 1.19
C LYS A 82 12.05 -9.09 2.60
N VAL A 83 12.28 -7.79 2.77
CA VAL A 83 12.08 -7.10 4.06
C VAL A 83 10.61 -7.15 4.48
N LEU A 84 9.69 -6.86 3.55
CA LEU A 84 8.25 -6.87 3.80
C LEU A 84 7.73 -8.30 4.08
N ASP A 85 8.16 -9.30 3.31
CA ASP A 85 7.86 -10.72 3.51
C ASP A 85 8.26 -11.21 4.91
N GLN A 86 9.41 -10.74 5.39
CA GLN A 86 9.96 -11.09 6.70
C GLN A 86 9.37 -10.26 7.83
N LYS A 87 8.42 -9.35 7.56
CA LYS A 87 7.80 -8.45 8.54
C LYS A 87 8.87 -7.64 9.31
N LYS A 88 9.92 -7.23 8.61
CA LYS A 88 10.98 -6.39 9.17
C LYS A 88 10.60 -4.90 9.07
N PRO A 89 11.26 -4.00 9.82
CA PRO A 89 10.99 -2.57 9.70
C PRO A 89 11.20 -2.09 8.26
N VAL A 90 10.20 -1.36 7.73
CA VAL A 90 10.22 -0.80 6.37
C VAL A 90 10.29 0.72 6.39
N SER A 91 10.85 1.32 5.35
CA SER A 91 10.86 2.77 5.12
C SER A 91 10.08 3.14 3.85
N ILE A 92 9.30 4.21 3.94
CA ILE A 92 8.46 4.74 2.88
C ILE A 92 8.75 6.23 2.74
N LEU A 93 9.14 6.66 1.55
CA LEU A 93 9.29 8.08 1.20
C LEU A 93 7.92 8.65 0.80
N LEU A 94 7.44 9.64 1.53
CA LEU A 94 6.21 10.35 1.23
C LEU A 94 6.54 11.69 0.55
N LEU A 95 6.00 11.89 -0.65
CA LEU A 95 6.21 13.07 -1.48
C LEU A 95 4.87 13.74 -1.79
N GLY A 96 4.78 15.04 -1.54
CA GLY A 96 3.63 15.88 -1.87
C GLY A 96 3.99 16.90 -2.96
N THR A 97 3.25 16.92 -4.07
CA THR A 97 3.46 17.91 -5.16
C THR A 97 2.34 18.93 -5.25
N ASP A 98 2.68 20.17 -5.59
CA ASP A 98 1.70 21.24 -5.87
C ASP A 98 1.25 21.29 -7.35
N THR A 99 1.73 20.37 -8.19
CA THR A 99 1.27 20.26 -9.59
C THR A 99 -0.04 19.49 -9.69
N GLY A 100 -0.83 19.78 -10.74
CA GLY A 100 -2.08 19.07 -11.09
C GLY A 100 -1.90 17.57 -11.37
N ALA A 101 -2.78 16.95 -12.17
CA ALA A 101 -2.74 15.50 -12.42
C ALA A 101 -1.31 15.00 -12.73
N LEU A 102 -0.87 13.95 -12.02
CA LEU A 102 0.47 13.39 -12.16
C LEU A 102 0.59 12.74 -13.54
N GLY A 103 1.47 13.23 -14.41
CA GLY A 103 1.60 12.74 -15.79
C GLY A 103 1.59 13.81 -16.89
N ARG A 104 1.58 15.11 -16.55
CA ARG A 104 1.94 16.17 -17.50
C ARG A 104 3.46 16.29 -17.63
N ASP A 105 3.95 16.74 -18.78
CA ASP A 105 5.39 16.87 -19.10
C ASP A 105 6.18 17.74 -18.09
N TYR A 106 5.49 18.61 -17.35
CA TYR A 106 6.09 19.39 -16.29
C TYR A 106 6.14 18.61 -14.98
N LYS A 107 7.33 18.12 -14.62
CA LYS A 107 7.62 17.62 -13.28
C LYS A 107 7.65 18.81 -12.33
N GLY A 108 6.65 18.90 -11.45
CA GLY A 108 6.54 19.94 -10.43
C GLY A 108 7.69 19.95 -9.42
N ARG A 109 7.48 20.67 -8.31
CA ARG A 109 8.31 20.57 -7.11
C ARG A 109 7.56 19.75 -6.06
N THR A 110 8.32 19.03 -5.24
CA THR A 110 7.82 18.43 -4.01
C THR A 110 7.91 19.46 -2.89
N ASP A 111 6.75 19.83 -2.33
CA ASP A 111 6.67 20.79 -1.21
C ASP A 111 6.53 20.08 0.14
N THR A 112 6.21 18.79 0.11
CA THR A 112 6.22 17.90 1.27
C THR A 112 7.15 16.74 0.99
N ILE A 113 8.14 16.54 1.86
CA ILE A 113 9.09 15.44 1.79
C ILE A 113 9.18 14.85 3.20
N MET A 114 8.77 13.60 3.37
CA MET A 114 8.81 12.92 4.66
C MET A 114 9.33 11.51 4.52
N VAL A 115 10.18 11.08 5.45
CA VAL A 115 10.57 9.68 5.59
C VAL A 115 9.74 9.08 6.70
N MET A 116 8.97 8.05 6.38
CA MET A 116 8.18 7.29 7.34
C MET A 116 8.76 5.89 7.48
N THR A 117 8.97 5.43 8.71
CA THR A 117 9.39 4.05 8.99
C THR A 117 8.35 3.35 9.83
N LEU A 118 8.02 2.11 9.47
CA LEU A 118 7.05 1.28 10.17
C LEU A 118 7.78 0.09 10.79
N ASN A 119 7.81 0.00 12.12
CA ASN A 119 8.44 -1.08 12.86
C ASN A 119 7.37 -1.95 13.55
N PRO A 120 7.04 -3.13 13.01
CA PRO A 120 5.97 -3.97 13.52
C PRO A 120 6.32 -4.67 14.83
N LYS A 121 7.61 -4.76 15.17
CA LYS A 121 8.07 -5.39 16.41
C LYS A 121 7.96 -4.46 17.61
N THR A 122 8.46 -3.23 17.45
CA THR A 122 8.31 -2.18 18.47
C THR A 122 6.96 -1.48 18.38
N LYS A 123 6.12 -1.88 17.42
CA LYS A 123 4.81 -1.28 17.15
C LYS A 123 4.88 0.24 17.02
N THR A 124 5.93 0.71 16.35
CA THR A 124 6.25 2.13 16.25
C THR A 124 6.21 2.60 14.81
N THR A 125 5.60 3.77 14.60
CA THR A 125 5.71 4.56 13.38
C THR A 125 6.57 5.77 13.69
N THR A 126 7.66 5.95 12.96
CA THR A 126 8.46 7.19 13.00
C THR A 126 8.25 7.95 11.71
N ILE A 127 7.94 9.23 11.78
CA ILE A 127 7.79 10.10 10.61
C ILE A 127 8.63 11.36 10.81
N VAL A 128 9.52 11.62 9.85
CA VAL A 128 10.43 12.76 9.87
C VAL A 128 10.18 13.62 8.63
N SER A 129 9.85 14.90 8.81
CA SER A 129 9.80 15.84 7.69
C SER A 129 11.18 16.38 7.35
N LEU A 130 11.44 16.50 6.06
CA LEU A 130 12.64 17.10 5.51
C LEU A 130 12.25 18.46 4.89
N PRO A 131 12.89 19.56 5.30
CA PRO A 131 12.60 20.87 4.75
C PRO A 131 12.85 20.89 3.25
N ARG A 132 11.90 21.40 2.45
CA ARG A 132 12.00 21.38 0.98
C ARG A 132 13.22 22.14 0.43
N ASP A 133 13.70 23.13 1.18
CA ASP A 133 14.83 24.00 0.84
C ASP A 133 16.16 23.45 1.42
N MET A 134 16.14 22.28 2.06
CA MET A 134 17.32 21.63 2.65
C MET A 134 18.41 21.44 1.61
N LYS A 135 19.63 21.88 1.92
CA LYS A 135 20.80 21.76 1.04
C LYS A 135 21.29 20.31 1.00
N VAL A 136 21.34 19.73 -0.19
CA VAL A 136 21.77 18.35 -0.45
C VAL A 136 22.61 18.26 -1.73
N ASN A 137 23.29 17.14 -1.91
CA ASN A 137 23.86 16.75 -3.19
C ASN A 137 22.92 15.79 -3.90
N LEU A 138 22.91 15.84 -5.22
CA LEU A 138 22.07 15.02 -6.10
C LEU A 138 22.94 13.93 -6.75
N PRO A 139 22.90 12.66 -6.27
CA PRO A 139 23.81 11.61 -6.73
C PRO A 139 23.76 11.33 -8.23
N ASP A 140 22.58 11.32 -8.86
CA ASP A 140 22.49 11.05 -10.31
C ASP A 140 22.66 12.35 -11.15
N TYR A 141 22.69 13.51 -10.50
CA TYR A 141 22.81 14.83 -11.14
C TYR A 141 23.85 15.74 -10.45
N PRO A 142 25.11 15.30 -10.34
CA PRO A 142 26.14 16.02 -9.59
C PRO A 142 26.41 17.44 -10.15
N GLN A 143 26.17 17.68 -11.44
CA GLN A 143 26.32 18.98 -12.09
C GLN A 143 25.35 20.06 -11.57
N TYR A 144 24.28 19.68 -10.87
CA TYR A 144 23.34 20.60 -10.25
C TYR A 144 23.53 20.69 -8.73
N SER A 145 24.56 20.05 -8.17
CA SER A 145 24.85 20.06 -6.74
C SER A 145 25.76 21.24 -6.35
N PRO A 146 25.60 21.83 -5.14
CA PRO A 146 24.53 21.55 -4.18
C PRO A 146 23.18 22.12 -4.64
N ALA A 147 22.10 21.42 -4.29
CA ALA A 147 20.74 21.81 -4.62
C ALA A 147 19.83 21.77 -3.39
N LYS A 148 18.65 22.38 -3.52
CA LYS A 148 17.55 22.16 -2.59
C LYS A 148 17.01 20.75 -2.79
N ILE A 149 16.66 20.05 -1.72
CA ILE A 149 16.17 18.67 -1.80
C ILE A 149 14.93 18.53 -2.68
N ASN A 150 14.04 19.53 -2.76
CA ASN A 150 12.89 19.48 -3.67
C ASN A 150 13.28 19.46 -5.15
N ALA A 151 14.48 19.91 -5.51
CA ALA A 151 14.97 19.88 -6.87
C ALA A 151 15.35 18.46 -7.32
N ALA A 152 15.61 17.52 -6.39
CA ALA A 152 15.81 16.11 -6.71
C ALA A 152 14.63 15.55 -7.53
N TYR A 153 13.40 15.88 -7.12
CA TYR A 153 12.20 15.50 -7.86
C TYR A 153 12.09 16.21 -9.22
N THR A 154 12.42 17.50 -9.29
CA THR A 154 12.38 18.25 -10.55
C THR A 154 13.37 17.69 -11.58
N TYR A 155 14.61 17.37 -11.16
CA TYR A 155 15.64 16.88 -12.08
C TYR A 155 15.49 15.40 -12.43
N GLY A 156 15.30 14.54 -11.42
CA GLY A 156 15.32 13.09 -11.60
C GLY A 156 14.08 12.36 -11.12
N GLY A 157 13.01 13.08 -10.75
CA GLY A 157 11.76 12.51 -10.28
C GLY A 157 11.90 11.76 -8.95
N VAL A 158 11.05 10.77 -8.76
CA VAL A 158 11.07 9.89 -7.58
C VAL A 158 12.42 9.19 -7.43
N LYS A 159 13.03 8.75 -8.54
CA LYS A 159 14.32 8.06 -8.56
C LYS A 159 15.38 8.85 -7.80
N GLU A 160 15.58 10.09 -8.22
CA GLU A 160 16.62 10.95 -7.66
C GLU A 160 16.28 11.42 -6.24
N SER A 161 14.99 11.62 -5.94
CA SER A 161 14.53 11.92 -4.58
C SER A 161 14.91 10.81 -3.60
N ILE A 162 14.73 9.54 -4.01
CA ILE A 162 15.13 8.38 -3.22
C ILE A 162 16.64 8.31 -3.09
N ASN A 163 17.38 8.38 -4.21
CA ASN A 163 18.84 8.27 -4.19
C ASN A 163 19.47 9.36 -3.30
N THR A 164 19.00 10.60 -3.41
CA THR A 164 19.43 11.74 -2.58
C THR A 164 19.22 11.47 -1.10
N ILE A 165 18.04 10.99 -0.68
CA ILE A 165 17.74 10.73 0.74
C ILE A 165 18.54 9.54 1.28
N GLN A 166 18.67 8.48 0.49
CA GLN A 166 19.45 7.31 0.88
C GLN A 166 20.92 7.67 1.09
N ASP A 167 21.50 8.46 0.19
CA ASP A 167 22.89 8.92 0.28
C ASP A 167 23.07 9.88 1.46
N HIS A 168 22.21 10.89 1.57
CA HIS A 168 22.35 11.95 2.58
C HIS A 168 22.19 11.46 4.02
N PHE A 169 21.29 10.51 4.27
CA PHE A 169 21.01 9.99 5.62
C PHE A 169 21.54 8.56 5.85
N ASN A 170 22.16 7.93 4.84
CA ASN A 170 22.62 6.55 4.91
C ASN A 170 21.56 5.57 5.46
N ILE A 171 20.36 5.61 4.86
CA ILE A 171 19.24 4.74 5.18
C ILE A 171 18.68 4.10 3.90
N PRO A 172 18.11 2.89 3.95
CA PRO A 172 17.35 2.35 2.84
C PRO A 172 16.00 3.09 2.71
N ILE A 173 15.52 3.29 1.48
CA ILE A 173 14.13 3.68 1.19
C ILE A 173 13.48 2.52 0.42
N ASP A 174 12.63 1.75 1.11
CA ASP A 174 12.06 0.53 0.54
C ASP A 174 10.95 0.83 -0.47
N TYR A 175 10.09 1.80 -0.17
CA TYR A 175 8.94 2.18 -1.00
C TYR A 175 8.77 3.70 -1.06
N TYR A 176 7.90 4.18 -1.95
CA TYR A 176 7.46 5.57 -1.97
C TYR A 176 5.96 5.72 -2.18
N VAL A 177 5.43 6.86 -1.75
CA VAL A 177 4.10 7.35 -2.12
C VAL A 177 4.24 8.80 -2.54
N LEU A 178 3.85 9.10 -3.78
CA LEU A 178 3.75 10.44 -4.33
C LEU A 178 2.27 10.79 -4.43
N VAL A 179 1.88 11.98 -3.95
CA VAL A 179 0.50 12.45 -4.01
C VAL A 179 0.46 13.95 -4.28
N ASN A 180 -0.53 14.42 -5.05
CA ASN A 180 -0.79 15.85 -5.16
C ASN A 180 -1.89 16.30 -4.19
N MET A 181 -2.15 17.61 -4.09
CA MET A 181 -3.17 18.14 -3.18
C MET A 181 -4.57 17.55 -3.43
N GLY A 182 -4.95 17.36 -4.70
CA GLY A 182 -6.24 16.75 -5.05
C GLY A 182 -6.34 15.27 -4.63
N GLY A 183 -5.24 14.53 -4.70
CA GLY A 183 -5.17 13.15 -4.21
C GLY A 183 -5.35 13.05 -2.71
N LEU A 184 -4.70 13.94 -1.95
CA LEU A 184 -4.84 14.00 -0.49
C LEU A 184 -6.26 14.39 -0.07
N GLU A 185 -6.87 15.40 -0.73
CA GLU A 185 -8.26 15.79 -0.48
C GLU A 185 -9.22 14.62 -0.67
N LYS A 186 -9.11 13.92 -1.82
CA LYS A 186 -9.94 12.76 -2.13
C LYS A 186 -9.73 11.63 -1.13
N ALA A 187 -8.49 11.33 -0.75
CA ALA A 187 -8.18 10.31 0.25
C ALA A 187 -8.89 10.60 1.58
N ILE A 188 -8.80 11.83 2.07
CA ILE A 188 -9.44 12.24 3.33
C ILE A 188 -10.96 12.17 3.23
N ASN A 189 -11.55 12.65 2.14
CA ASN A 189 -13.00 12.58 1.94
C ASN A 189 -13.51 11.13 1.91
N GLN A 190 -12.78 10.23 1.24
CA GLN A 190 -13.19 8.82 1.12
C GLN A 190 -13.12 8.04 2.43
N VAL A 191 -12.23 8.42 3.36
CA VAL A 191 -12.22 7.82 4.71
C VAL A 191 -13.26 8.44 5.66
N GLY A 192 -14.11 9.34 5.15
CA GLY A 192 -15.11 10.05 5.92
C GLY A 192 -14.55 11.17 6.79
N GLY A 193 -13.41 11.76 6.41
CA GLY A 193 -12.73 12.82 7.15
C GLY A 193 -11.75 12.33 8.21
N VAL A 194 -10.96 13.26 8.74
CA VAL A 194 -9.93 13.02 9.75
C VAL A 194 -10.13 13.90 10.98
N ASP A 195 -9.77 13.39 12.16
CA ASP A 195 -9.86 14.13 13.41
C ASP A 195 -8.46 14.63 13.79
N VAL A 196 -8.27 15.95 13.82
CA VAL A 196 -6.96 16.57 14.08
C VAL A 196 -7.09 17.62 15.16
N LYS A 197 -6.20 17.54 16.16
CA LYS A 197 -6.05 18.55 17.22
C LYS A 197 -5.16 19.69 16.72
N SER A 198 -5.63 20.93 16.82
CA SER A 198 -4.86 22.09 16.36
C SER A 198 -3.74 22.45 17.35
N PRO A 199 -2.48 22.65 16.89
CA PRO A 199 -1.38 23.05 17.76
C PRO A 199 -1.37 24.55 18.08
N LEU A 200 -2.10 25.37 17.31
CA LEU A 200 -2.17 26.82 17.47
C LEU A 200 -3.55 27.39 17.10
N THR A 201 -3.79 28.64 17.49
CA THR A 201 -4.99 29.39 17.10
C THR A 201 -4.69 30.21 15.85
N PHE A 202 -5.48 30.07 14.80
CA PHE A 202 -5.28 30.82 13.55
C PHE A 202 -6.53 30.82 12.66
N ASP A 203 -6.59 31.82 11.78
CA ASP A 203 -7.58 31.94 10.71
C ASP A 203 -6.89 31.74 9.37
N TYR A 204 -7.45 30.91 8.50
CA TYR A 204 -6.90 30.72 7.16
C TYR A 204 -7.96 30.33 6.15
N GLU A 205 -8.02 31.07 5.03
CA GLU A 205 -8.93 30.84 3.90
C GLU A 205 -10.37 30.48 4.31
N GLY A 206 -10.93 31.21 5.28
CA GLY A 206 -12.31 31.05 5.75
C GLY A 206 -12.53 29.95 6.80
N TYR A 207 -11.46 29.38 7.36
CA TYR A 207 -11.52 28.47 8.49
C TYR A 207 -10.84 29.07 9.72
N HIS A 208 -11.48 28.89 10.88
CA HIS A 208 -10.91 29.20 12.18
C HIS A 208 -10.54 27.91 12.91
N PHE A 209 -9.35 27.89 13.54
CA PHE A 209 -8.89 26.80 14.40
C PHE A 209 -8.42 27.38 15.72
N GLU A 210 -8.82 26.77 16.82
CA GLU A 210 -8.40 27.12 18.18
C GLU A 210 -7.37 26.11 18.69
N LYS A 211 -6.33 26.63 19.36
CA LYS A 211 -5.28 25.80 19.97
C LYS A 211 -5.88 24.83 20.97
N GLY A 212 -5.53 23.55 20.83
CA GLY A 212 -5.95 22.50 21.76
C GLY A 212 -7.28 21.84 21.40
N GLU A 213 -8.07 22.46 20.52
CA GLU A 213 -9.33 21.91 20.06
C GLU A 213 -9.14 20.85 18.97
N THR A 214 -10.03 19.86 18.95
CA THR A 214 -10.04 18.79 17.95
C THR A 214 -11.14 19.04 16.94
N TYR A 215 -10.77 19.05 15.66
CA TYR A 215 -11.71 19.26 14.57
C TYR A 215 -11.82 18.02 13.71
N HIS A 216 -13.05 17.64 13.40
CA HIS A 216 -13.33 16.76 12.28
C HIS A 216 -13.19 17.54 10.97
N MET A 217 -12.29 17.09 10.10
CA MET A 217 -11.92 17.78 8.86
C MET A 217 -12.17 16.88 7.65
N ASN A 218 -12.97 17.38 6.71
CA ASN A 218 -13.00 16.84 5.35
C ASN A 218 -11.72 17.25 4.60
N GLY A 219 -11.53 16.74 3.38
CA GLY A 219 -10.31 16.95 2.61
C GLY A 219 -10.01 18.43 2.36
N LYS A 220 -11.01 19.24 2.02
CA LYS A 220 -10.82 20.69 1.82
C LYS A 220 -10.35 21.39 3.09
N LYS A 221 -11.00 21.15 4.23
CA LYS A 221 -10.61 21.77 5.52
C LYS A 221 -9.22 21.29 5.96
N ALA A 222 -8.89 20.01 5.75
CA ALA A 222 -7.59 19.45 6.09
C ALA A 222 -6.46 20.01 5.21
N LEU A 223 -6.71 20.23 3.91
CA LEU A 223 -5.76 20.92 3.04
C LEU A 223 -5.48 22.32 3.55
N GLN A 224 -6.51 23.11 3.86
CA GLN A 224 -6.31 24.47 4.37
C GLN A 224 -5.57 24.51 5.71
N PHE A 225 -5.92 23.61 6.62
CA PHE A 225 -5.19 23.42 7.87
C PHE A 225 -3.69 23.17 7.65
N SER A 226 -3.34 22.39 6.63
CA SER A 226 -1.96 21.99 6.31
C SER A 226 -1.18 22.99 5.43
N ARG A 227 -1.82 24.01 4.86
CA ARG A 227 -1.19 24.99 3.94
C ARG A 227 -0.76 26.29 4.62
N MET A 228 -1.45 26.71 5.67
CA MET A 228 -1.14 27.95 6.38
C MET A 228 0.33 27.93 6.85
N ARG A 229 1.06 29.02 6.62
CA ARG A 229 2.48 29.18 7.00
C ARG A 229 2.76 30.50 7.72
N TYR A 230 2.16 31.60 7.25
CA TYR A 230 2.58 32.95 7.64
C TYR A 230 2.14 33.37 9.05
N ASP A 231 1.02 32.83 9.53
CA ASP A 231 0.50 33.09 10.88
C ASP A 231 1.06 32.10 11.92
N ASP A 232 1.93 31.18 11.49
CA ASP A 232 2.59 30.23 12.37
C ASP A 232 3.92 30.82 12.87
N PRO A 233 4.14 30.92 14.20
CA PRO A 233 5.41 31.40 14.74
C PRO A 233 6.60 30.54 14.31
N ASP A 234 6.38 29.25 14.01
CA ASP A 234 7.41 28.33 13.53
C ASP A 234 7.47 28.28 11.98
N GLY A 235 6.69 29.11 11.29
CA GLY A 235 6.69 29.27 9.84
C GLY A 235 6.51 27.96 9.08
N ASP A 236 7.50 27.59 8.27
CA ASP A 236 7.45 26.37 7.45
C ASP A 236 7.48 25.10 8.31
N TYR A 237 8.16 25.11 9.46
CA TYR A 237 8.21 23.95 10.34
C TYR A 237 6.87 23.67 11.00
N GLY A 238 6.15 24.72 11.39
CA GLY A 238 4.78 24.59 11.90
C GLY A 238 3.79 24.11 10.82
N ARG A 239 3.97 24.53 9.57
CA ARG A 239 3.24 23.95 8.42
C ARG A 239 3.55 22.45 8.28
N GLN A 240 4.83 22.07 8.30
CA GLN A 240 5.24 20.66 8.21
C GLN A 240 4.69 19.83 9.37
N GLN A 241 4.64 20.38 10.59
CA GLN A 241 4.00 19.72 11.73
C GLN A 241 2.53 19.42 11.45
N ARG A 242 1.77 20.39 10.93
CA ARG A 242 0.36 20.20 10.59
C ARG A 242 0.16 19.20 9.45
N GLN A 243 1.05 19.15 8.46
CA GLN A 243 1.07 18.11 7.44
C GLN A 243 1.24 16.71 8.07
N ARG A 244 2.20 16.54 9.00
CA ARG A 244 2.37 15.27 9.75
C ARG A 244 1.11 14.91 10.53
N LEU A 245 0.47 15.86 11.21
CA LEU A 245 -0.77 15.61 11.96
C LEU A 245 -1.90 15.09 11.04
N VAL A 246 -2.08 15.67 9.86
CA VAL A 246 -3.09 15.22 8.88
C VAL A 246 -2.78 13.81 8.38
N ILE A 247 -1.51 13.53 8.02
CA ILE A 247 -1.09 12.19 7.58
C ILE A 247 -1.28 11.15 8.69
N MET A 248 -0.90 11.46 9.93
CA MET A 248 -1.10 10.55 11.05
C MET A 248 -2.57 10.28 11.35
N ALA A 249 -3.42 11.30 11.24
CA ALA A 249 -4.87 11.13 11.41
C ALA A 249 -5.47 10.27 10.27
N LEU A 250 -5.01 10.44 9.04
CA LEU A 250 -5.37 9.60 7.90
C LEU A 250 -4.94 8.15 8.12
N LEU A 251 -3.70 7.91 8.56
CA LEU A 251 -3.20 6.57 8.88
C LEU A 251 -4.03 5.90 9.97
N LYS A 252 -4.41 6.64 11.02
CA LYS A 252 -5.26 6.14 12.11
C LYS A 252 -6.65 5.71 11.61
N LYS A 253 -7.26 6.46 10.69
CA LYS A 253 -8.52 6.08 10.03
C LYS A 253 -8.34 4.88 9.10
N SER A 254 -7.14 4.73 8.51
CA SER A 254 -6.83 3.70 7.51
C SER A 254 -6.67 2.28 8.08
N VAL A 255 -6.57 2.13 9.41
CA VAL A 255 -6.49 0.83 10.08
C VAL A 255 -7.77 -0.01 9.92
N SER A 256 -8.90 0.61 9.54
CA SER A 256 -10.02 -0.12 8.96
C SER A 256 -9.69 -0.49 7.50
N TYR A 257 -8.93 -1.58 7.31
CA TYR A 257 -8.49 -2.05 5.99
C TYR A 257 -9.63 -2.19 4.96
N LYS A 258 -10.87 -2.44 5.43
CA LYS A 258 -12.08 -2.52 4.59
C LYS A 258 -12.45 -1.19 3.93
N THR A 259 -12.08 -0.06 4.51
CA THR A 259 -12.42 1.29 4.03
C THR A 259 -11.37 1.85 3.08
N VAL A 260 -10.08 1.59 3.30
CA VAL A 260 -8.98 2.26 2.58
C VAL A 260 -8.31 1.39 1.52
N LEU A 261 -8.45 0.06 1.60
CA LEU A 261 -7.97 -0.86 0.55
C LEU A 261 -9.09 -1.38 -0.35
N ASN A 262 -10.26 -0.73 -0.33
CA ASN A 262 -11.26 -1.02 -1.35
C ASN A 262 -10.87 -0.34 -2.67
N ARG A 263 -11.26 -0.94 -3.79
CA ARG A 263 -10.86 -0.47 -5.12
C ARG A 263 -11.42 0.89 -5.47
N SER A 264 -12.60 1.22 -4.95
CA SER A 264 -13.21 2.52 -5.17
C SER A 264 -12.33 3.64 -4.60
N PHE A 265 -11.75 3.41 -3.42
CA PHE A 265 -10.78 4.30 -2.81
C PHE A 265 -9.54 4.44 -3.69
N LEU A 266 -8.86 3.34 -4.00
CA LEU A 266 -7.62 3.36 -4.80
C LEU A 266 -7.84 4.00 -6.18
N ARG A 267 -8.97 3.69 -6.83
CA ARG A 267 -9.31 4.31 -8.13
C ARG A 267 -9.55 5.81 -7.99
N SER A 268 -10.21 6.26 -6.93
CA SER A 268 -10.51 7.68 -6.74
C SER A 268 -9.24 8.54 -6.59
N VAL A 269 -8.18 7.98 -5.99
CA VAL A 269 -6.91 8.68 -5.75
C VAL A 269 -5.87 8.42 -6.84
N SER A 270 -6.09 7.42 -7.71
CA SER A 270 -5.10 6.95 -8.69
C SER A 270 -4.56 8.03 -9.62
N ASP A 271 -5.43 8.84 -10.24
CA ASP A 271 -5.02 9.95 -11.13
C ASP A 271 -4.15 11.03 -10.45
N ASN A 272 -4.05 10.98 -9.12
CA ASN A 272 -3.41 11.99 -8.29
C ASN A 272 -2.36 11.39 -7.34
N SER A 273 -2.01 10.12 -7.53
CA SER A 273 -0.98 9.44 -6.74
C SER A 273 -0.16 8.43 -7.55
N GLN A 274 1.08 8.21 -7.14
CA GLN A 274 1.97 7.19 -7.70
C GLN A 274 2.71 6.48 -6.57
N THR A 275 3.03 5.20 -6.75
CA THR A 275 3.75 4.40 -5.76
C THR A 275 4.42 3.19 -6.40
N ASP A 276 5.46 2.63 -5.79
CA ASP A 276 6.03 1.33 -6.13
C ASP A 276 5.46 0.18 -5.26
N LEU A 277 4.45 0.46 -4.44
CA LEU A 277 3.69 -0.56 -3.71
C LEU A 277 2.71 -1.27 -4.63
N THR A 278 2.81 -2.60 -4.69
CA THR A 278 1.74 -3.41 -5.30
C THR A 278 0.54 -3.50 -4.36
N PHE A 279 -0.62 -3.92 -4.87
CA PHE A 279 -1.80 -4.15 -4.04
C PHE A 279 -1.53 -5.16 -2.91
N ASN A 280 -0.75 -6.20 -3.21
CA ASN A 280 -0.36 -7.20 -2.24
C ASN A 280 0.53 -6.59 -1.14
N ASP A 281 1.41 -5.66 -1.49
CA ASP A 281 2.24 -4.96 -0.51
C ASP A 281 1.40 -4.09 0.41
N MET A 282 0.46 -3.33 -0.15
CA MET A 282 -0.49 -2.54 0.62
C MET A 282 -1.31 -3.41 1.58
N MET A 283 -1.78 -4.57 1.12
CA MET A 283 -2.51 -5.53 1.96
C MET A 283 -1.63 -6.09 3.09
N ARG A 284 -0.37 -6.42 2.79
CA ARG A 284 0.60 -6.91 3.78
C ARG A 284 0.93 -5.85 4.82
N LEU A 285 1.13 -4.60 4.41
CA LEU A 285 1.30 -3.46 5.32
C LEU A 285 0.08 -3.32 6.23
N ALA A 286 -1.13 -3.29 5.66
CA ALA A 286 -2.36 -3.15 6.43
C ALA A 286 -2.64 -4.33 7.39
N GLN A 287 -2.13 -5.54 7.11
CA GLN A 287 -2.32 -6.70 7.97
C GLN A 287 -1.22 -6.86 9.02
N SER A 288 0.04 -6.73 8.60
CA SER A 288 1.22 -7.04 9.44
C SER A 288 1.76 -5.83 10.20
N TYR A 289 1.41 -4.61 9.79
CA TYR A 289 1.90 -3.35 10.39
C TYR A 289 0.75 -2.52 10.98
N ARG A 290 -0.47 -3.06 11.08
CA ARG A 290 -1.63 -2.33 11.65
C ARG A 290 -1.41 -1.79 13.06
N ASP A 291 -0.60 -2.48 13.85
CA ASP A 291 -0.34 -2.14 15.25
C ASP A 291 0.82 -1.15 15.38
N THR A 292 1.47 -0.73 14.28
CA THR A 292 2.58 0.26 14.36
C THR A 292 2.14 1.65 14.75
N ASN A 293 0.83 1.88 14.91
CA ASN A 293 0.27 3.13 15.39
C ASN A 293 0.15 3.20 16.92
N GLU A 294 0.52 2.14 17.66
CA GLU A 294 0.56 2.16 19.14
C GLU A 294 1.55 3.21 19.65
N HIS A 295 2.70 3.34 18.97
CA HIS A 295 3.68 4.37 19.25
C HIS A 295 3.95 5.22 18.01
N ILE A 296 3.85 6.54 18.16
CA ILE A 296 4.08 7.48 17.07
C ILE A 296 5.20 8.43 17.48
N VAL A 297 6.28 8.44 16.72
CA VAL A 297 7.39 9.38 16.85
C VAL A 297 7.34 10.35 15.67
N GLN A 298 7.23 11.64 15.95
CA GLN A 298 7.20 12.69 14.92
C GLN A 298 8.38 13.62 15.12
N ASP A 299 9.10 13.92 14.04
CA ASP A 299 10.26 14.81 14.06
C ASP A 299 10.38 15.57 12.75
N HIS A 300 11.37 16.46 12.66
CA HIS A 300 11.77 17.15 11.45
C HIS A 300 13.25 17.48 11.48
N ALA A 301 13.90 17.50 10.32
CA ALA A 301 15.22 18.10 10.20
C ALA A 301 15.08 19.63 10.27
N GLN A 302 16.02 20.28 10.94
CA GLN A 302 16.02 21.74 11.08
C GLN A 302 17.34 22.34 10.60
N GLY A 303 17.29 23.25 9.63
CA GLY A 303 18.47 23.98 9.18
C GLY A 303 18.43 25.46 9.52
N ARG A 304 19.43 26.17 9.01
CA ARG A 304 19.53 27.63 9.07
C ARG A 304 19.46 28.19 7.66
N GLY A 305 18.71 29.28 7.49
CA GLY A 305 18.67 29.99 6.22
C GLY A 305 20.05 30.53 5.85
N GLN A 306 20.54 30.19 4.66
CA GLN A 306 21.80 30.69 4.13
C GLN A 306 21.64 30.99 2.64
N ASN A 307 22.07 32.18 2.22
CA ASN A 307 22.12 32.53 0.81
C ASN A 307 23.49 32.16 0.24
N GLU A 308 23.51 31.38 -0.82
CA GLU A 308 24.72 31.03 -1.58
C GLU A 308 24.41 31.23 -3.07
N ASP A 309 25.25 32.01 -3.77
CA ASP A 309 25.13 32.28 -5.21
C ASP A 309 23.71 32.71 -5.67
N GLY A 310 23.05 33.54 -4.86
CA GLY A 310 21.70 34.04 -5.14
C GLY A 310 20.58 33.03 -4.85
N GLN A 311 20.89 31.85 -4.32
CA GLN A 311 19.92 30.86 -3.89
C GLN A 311 19.83 30.79 -2.35
N ALA A 312 18.61 30.87 -1.83
CA ALA A 312 18.34 30.71 -0.41
C ALA A 312 18.18 29.23 -0.04
N PHE A 313 19.17 28.66 0.64
CA PHE A 313 19.15 27.30 1.16
C PHE A 313 18.73 27.25 2.62
N GLU A 314 18.26 26.07 3.03
CA GLU A 314 18.21 25.70 4.43
C GLU A 314 19.35 24.71 4.73
N VAL A 315 20.39 25.19 5.39
CA VAL A 315 21.59 24.40 5.67
C VAL A 315 21.42 23.70 7.01
N VAL A 316 21.26 22.37 6.96
CA VAL A 316 21.16 21.53 8.16
C VAL A 316 22.56 21.30 8.73
N PRO A 317 22.84 21.68 9.99
CA PRO A 317 24.14 21.42 10.62
C PRO A 317 24.44 19.92 10.68
N THR A 318 25.71 19.52 10.58
CA THR A 318 26.11 18.10 10.62
C THR A 318 25.63 17.38 11.88
N SER A 319 25.58 18.05 13.03
CA SER A 319 25.05 17.48 14.27
C SER A 319 23.56 17.14 14.16
N GLU A 320 22.79 17.98 13.47
CA GLU A 320 21.36 17.77 13.26
C GLU A 320 21.11 16.69 12.19
N GLN A 321 21.87 16.72 11.10
CA GLN A 321 21.86 15.64 10.11
C GLN A 321 22.14 14.29 10.76
N GLN A 322 23.16 14.21 11.63
CA GLN A 322 23.48 12.98 12.37
C GLN A 322 22.37 12.58 13.35
N ARG A 323 21.72 13.53 14.03
CA ARG A 323 20.57 13.24 14.91
C ARG A 323 19.43 12.58 14.14
N ILE A 324 19.08 13.13 12.97
CA ILE A 324 18.04 12.60 12.10
C ILE A 324 18.45 11.24 11.51
N THR A 325 19.69 11.10 11.04
CA THR A 325 20.24 9.82 10.58
C THR A 325 20.12 8.75 11.67
N ASN A 326 20.54 9.05 12.89
CA ASN A 326 20.47 8.13 14.01
C ASN A 326 19.02 7.75 14.34
N LEU A 327 18.09 8.71 14.34
CA LEU A 327 16.67 8.46 14.57
C LEU A 327 16.10 7.48 13.54
N LEU A 328 16.34 7.72 12.24
CA LEU A 328 15.83 6.90 11.14
C LEU A 328 16.51 5.52 11.08
N GLN A 329 17.81 5.45 11.33
CA GLN A 329 18.51 4.16 11.39
C GLN A 329 18.03 3.34 12.59
N ASN A 330 17.82 3.96 13.76
CA ASN A 330 17.33 3.26 14.94
C ASN A 330 15.91 2.75 14.75
N SER A 331 15.02 3.50 14.08
CA SER A 331 13.65 3.03 13.83
C SER A 331 13.59 1.83 12.87
N LEU A 332 14.64 1.63 12.05
CA LEU A 332 14.79 0.50 11.13
C LEU A 332 15.50 -0.72 11.74
N LYS A 333 15.93 -0.65 13.01
CA LYS A 333 16.54 -1.79 13.71
C LYS A 333 15.48 -2.82 14.13
N ASN A 334 15.91 -4.07 14.10
CA ASN A 334 15.10 -5.26 14.36
C ASN A 334 14.85 -5.51 15.84
#